data_AF-A0AA38KQA2-F1
#
_entry.id   AF-A0AA38KQA2-F1
#
_cell.length_a   1.000
_cell.length_b   1.000
_cell.length_c   1.000
_cell.angle_alpha   90.00
_cell.angle_beta   90.00
_cell.angle_gamma   90.00
#
_symmetry.space_group_name_H-M   'P 1'
#
loop_
_entity.id
_entity.type
_entity.pdbx_description
1 polymer ?
#
loop_
_entity_poly.entity_id
_entity_poly.type
_entity_poly.pdbx_seq_one_letter_code
_entity_poly.pdbx_strand_id
1 'polypeptide(L)'
;MSSSSSSSSSSSAVGVIPNAPPVPYPFDSYRDRLEYELTVRQEPKQARMCGVGGKADRRPIDPPPIVQLRVIDPLQRSNPTSNLSGRQIPRPNTPTAPSPSTTIASSPAPSLSTATTRDASSTSDASSASIDRDGNSATPTPSAAATSYAQSYLQNPYYFMFACLAKPDEDTELHWLKDGRTRCTTGSVVSSLYHLKDPQHANEDAGFFVFPDLSVRTEGSYRLKLSLYEVVGYVY
;
A
#
# COMPACT_ATOMS: atom_id res chain seq x y z
N MET A 1 46.35 -42.02 12.06
CA MET A 1 45.95 -40.62 11.77
C MET A 1 45.26 -40.67 10.41
N SER A 2 43.95 -40.56 10.22
CA SER A 2 42.87 -40.00 11.03
C SER A 2 41.53 -40.61 10.58
N SER A 3 40.54 -40.43 11.45
CA SER A 3 39.28 -41.17 11.61
C SER A 3 38.10 -40.64 10.77
N SER A 4 37.04 -41.47 10.69
CA SER A 4 35.58 -41.13 10.68
C SER A 4 35.02 -40.37 9.45
N SER A 5 33.76 -40.51 9.00
CA SER A 5 32.54 -41.17 9.51
C SER A 5 31.47 -41.14 8.41
N SER A 6 30.56 -42.11 8.44
CA SER A 6 29.30 -42.12 7.69
C SER A 6 28.32 -41.03 8.17
N SER A 7 27.54 -40.47 7.26
CA SER A 7 26.21 -39.96 7.58
C SER A 7 25.27 -40.08 6.37
N SER A 8 24.16 -40.77 6.64
CA SER A 8 22.95 -40.89 5.84
C SER A 8 22.23 -39.56 5.71
N SER A 9 21.63 -39.28 4.56
CA SER A 9 20.56 -38.29 4.45
C SER A 9 19.46 -38.86 3.56
N SER A 10 18.39 -39.27 4.22
CA SER A 10 17.12 -39.72 3.69
C SER A 10 16.52 -38.66 2.76
N SER A 11 16.51 -38.94 1.47
CA SER A 11 15.69 -38.23 0.48
C SER A 11 14.29 -38.84 0.53
N SER A 12 13.38 -38.20 1.25
CA SER A 12 11.96 -38.56 1.21
C SER A 12 11.44 -38.25 -0.19
N ALA A 13 11.29 -39.31 -0.99
CA ALA A 13 10.67 -39.27 -2.30
C ALA A 13 9.19 -38.89 -2.14
N VAL A 14 8.84 -37.67 -2.54
CA VAL A 14 7.46 -37.37 -2.93
C VAL A 14 7.27 -38.00 -4.31
N GLY A 15 6.39 -39.00 -4.40
CA GLY A 15 6.13 -39.74 -5.62
C GLY A 15 5.66 -38.80 -6.74
N VAL A 16 6.52 -38.54 -7.71
CA VAL A 16 6.17 -37.91 -8.97
C VAL A 16 5.49 -38.97 -9.82
N ILE A 17 4.20 -38.79 -10.13
CA ILE A 17 3.53 -39.59 -11.17
C ILE A 17 4.18 -39.17 -12.50
N PRO A 18 4.90 -40.05 -13.20
CA PRO A 18 5.45 -39.71 -14.49
C PRO A 18 4.28 -39.66 -15.48
N ASN A 19 4.13 -38.53 -16.19
CA ASN A 19 3.25 -38.33 -17.34
C ASN A 19 1.85 -37.73 -17.12
N ALA A 20 1.71 -36.75 -16.22
CA ALA A 20 0.60 -35.80 -16.32
C ALA A 20 0.95 -34.70 -17.35
N PRO A 21 0.08 -34.35 -18.31
CA PRO A 21 0.30 -33.19 -19.17
C PRO A 21 0.40 -31.91 -18.30
N PRO A 22 1.20 -30.90 -18.68
CA PRO A 22 1.27 -29.66 -17.93
C PRO A 22 -0.13 -29.03 -17.93
N VAL A 23 -0.80 -29.08 -16.79
CA VAL A 23 -1.99 -28.27 -16.56
C VAL A 23 -1.55 -26.81 -16.66
N PRO A 24 -2.14 -25.98 -17.55
CA PRO A 24 -1.90 -24.55 -17.52
C PRO A 24 -2.34 -24.05 -16.16
N TYR A 25 -1.39 -23.69 -15.29
CA TYR A 25 -1.69 -23.26 -13.94
C TYR A 25 -2.57 -21.99 -14.02
N PRO A 26 -3.83 -22.00 -13.53
CA PRO A 26 -4.76 -20.89 -13.71
C PRO A 26 -4.49 -19.70 -12.78
N PHE A 27 -3.40 -19.74 -11.99
CA PHE A 27 -3.17 -18.90 -10.82
C PHE A 27 -2.58 -17.50 -11.08
N ASP A 28 -2.28 -17.11 -12.34
CA ASP A 28 -1.82 -15.74 -12.65
C ASP A 28 -2.84 -14.91 -13.46
N SER A 29 -3.85 -15.56 -14.05
CA SER A 29 -4.80 -14.91 -14.98
C SER A 29 -5.67 -13.81 -14.35
N TYR A 30 -5.80 -13.78 -13.02
CA TYR A 30 -6.57 -12.73 -12.35
C TYR A 30 -5.78 -11.43 -12.17
N ARG A 31 -4.45 -11.48 -12.07
CA ARG A 31 -3.61 -10.27 -11.95
C ARG A 31 -3.64 -9.44 -13.23
N ASP A 32 -3.62 -10.12 -14.38
CA ASP A 32 -3.67 -9.50 -15.71
C ASP A 32 -4.95 -8.70 -15.96
N ARG A 33 -6.02 -9.00 -15.21
CA ARG A 33 -7.29 -8.27 -15.28
C ARG A 33 -7.31 -7.00 -14.42
N LEU A 34 -6.46 -6.92 -13.41
CA LEU A 34 -6.49 -5.79 -12.48
C LEU A 34 -5.99 -4.54 -13.16
N GLU A 35 -6.68 -3.43 -12.89
CA GLU A 35 -6.24 -2.11 -13.33
C GLU A 35 -5.43 -1.45 -12.23
N TYR A 36 -4.26 -0.95 -12.60
CA TYR A 36 -3.35 -0.25 -11.69
C TYR A 36 -3.39 1.23 -12.00
N GLU A 37 -3.74 2.03 -11.00
CA GLU A 37 -3.75 3.49 -11.11
C GLU A 37 -2.64 4.07 -10.24
N LEU A 38 -1.82 4.92 -10.87
CA LEU A 38 -0.75 5.64 -10.22
C LEU A 38 -1.08 7.13 -10.23
N THR A 39 -1.13 7.72 -9.05
CA THR A 39 -1.42 9.15 -8.89
C THR A 39 -0.24 9.83 -8.21
N VAL A 40 0.35 10.83 -8.87
CA VAL A 40 1.41 11.64 -8.25
C VAL A 40 0.77 12.55 -7.20
N ARG A 41 1.14 12.37 -5.93
CA ARG A 41 0.65 13.15 -4.78
C ARG A 41 1.56 14.31 -4.44
N GLN A 42 2.84 14.18 -4.79
CA GLN A 42 3.83 15.23 -4.67
C GLN A 42 4.77 15.18 -5.87
N GLU A 43 4.74 16.25 -6.68
CA GLU A 43 5.58 16.42 -7.85
C GLU A 43 6.99 16.92 -7.47
N PRO A 44 8.07 16.39 -8.08
CA PRO A 44 9.38 17.01 -7.99
C PRO A 44 9.36 18.40 -8.64
N LYS A 45 9.89 19.42 -7.97
CA LYS A 45 9.89 20.80 -8.50
C LYS A 45 11.27 21.25 -8.93
N GLN A 46 12.29 20.92 -8.14
CA GLN A 46 13.66 21.34 -8.40
C GLN A 46 14.65 20.32 -7.87
N ALA A 47 15.82 20.30 -8.48
CA ALA A 47 16.93 19.46 -8.07
C ALA A 47 18.23 20.23 -8.26
N ARG A 48 19.22 19.94 -7.42
CA ARG A 48 20.60 20.38 -7.64
C ARG A 48 21.41 19.20 -8.15
N MET A 49 22.14 19.39 -9.24
CA MET A 49 23.04 18.35 -9.74
C MET A 49 24.05 17.99 -8.65
N CYS A 50 24.17 16.68 -8.40
CA CYS A 50 25.18 16.13 -7.50
C CYS A 50 26.53 16.15 -8.20
N GLY A 51 27.56 16.58 -7.47
CA GLY A 51 28.93 16.46 -7.95
C GLY A 51 29.34 15.00 -8.20
N VAL A 52 30.44 14.82 -8.93
CA VAL A 52 31.08 13.52 -9.14
C VAL A 52 32.22 13.37 -8.12
N GLY A 53 32.30 12.21 -7.44
CA GLY A 53 33.38 11.89 -6.48
C GLY A 53 32.92 11.68 -5.03
N GLY A 54 33.84 11.19 -4.19
CA GLY A 54 33.54 10.75 -2.81
C GLY A 54 33.21 11.84 -1.78
N LYS A 55 33.38 13.12 -2.14
CA LYS A 55 33.01 14.30 -1.33
C LYS A 55 31.94 15.18 -2.01
N ALA A 56 31.18 14.61 -2.95
CA ALA A 56 30.18 15.37 -3.69
C ALA A 56 29.07 15.91 -2.79
N ASP A 57 28.71 17.19 -2.95
CA ASP A 57 27.49 17.76 -2.38
C ASP A 57 26.29 17.06 -3.04
N ARG A 58 25.66 16.17 -2.29
CA ARG A 58 24.50 15.41 -2.73
C ARG A 58 23.25 15.98 -2.10
N ARG A 59 22.30 16.37 -2.94
CA ARG A 59 21.01 16.92 -2.51
C ARG A 59 19.89 16.13 -3.16
N PRO A 60 18.99 15.53 -2.37
CA PRO A 60 17.76 14.97 -2.90
C PRO A 60 16.97 16.00 -3.70
N ILE A 61 16.16 15.50 -4.62
CA ILE A 61 15.14 16.28 -5.32
C ILE A 61 14.17 16.83 -4.27
N ASP A 62 13.81 18.10 -4.41
CA ASP A 62 12.93 18.81 -3.49
C ASP A 62 11.72 19.42 -4.25
N PRO A 63 10.49 19.16 -3.80
CA PRO A 63 10.10 18.20 -2.76
C PRO A 63 10.24 16.74 -3.25
N PRO A 64 10.33 15.74 -2.35
CA PRO A 64 10.53 14.34 -2.75
C PRO A 64 9.31 13.80 -3.51
N PRO A 65 9.49 13.02 -4.59
CA PRO A 65 8.37 12.41 -5.29
C PRO A 65 7.57 11.46 -4.39
N ILE A 66 6.24 11.60 -4.41
CA ILE A 66 5.31 10.70 -3.73
C ILE A 66 4.24 10.25 -4.73
N VAL A 67 4.07 8.94 -4.85
CA VAL A 67 3.11 8.31 -5.77
C VAL A 67 2.17 7.43 -4.98
N GLN A 68 0.87 7.58 -5.17
CA GLN A 68 -0.14 6.69 -4.61
C GLN A 68 -0.45 5.57 -5.62
N LEU A 69 -0.56 4.35 -5.12
CA LEU A 69 -1.02 3.17 -5.86
C LEU A 69 -2.47 2.88 -5.50
N ARG A 70 -3.29 2.60 -6.51
CA ARG A 70 -4.60 1.97 -6.35
C ARG A 70 -4.70 0.77 -7.28
N VAL A 71 -5.14 -0.37 -6.74
CA VAL A 71 -5.43 -1.59 -7.51
C VAL A 71 -6.93 -1.73 -7.61
N ILE A 72 -7.45 -1.83 -8.83
CA ILE A 72 -8.89 -1.79 -9.11
C ILE A 72 -9.28 -3.06 -9.84
N ASP A 73 -10.27 -3.77 -9.31
CA ASP A 73 -10.97 -4.82 -10.06
C ASP A 73 -12.07 -4.17 -10.93
N PRO A 74 -11.96 -4.20 -12.27
CA PRO A 74 -12.94 -3.58 -13.15
C PRO A 74 -14.35 -4.18 -13.00
N LEU A 75 -14.48 -5.42 -12.51
CA LEU A 75 -15.79 -6.04 -12.28
C LEU A 75 -16.52 -5.45 -11.06
N GLN A 76 -15.81 -4.87 -10.10
CA GLN A 76 -16.44 -4.14 -9.00
C GLN A 76 -16.93 -2.75 -9.43
N ARG A 77 -16.43 -2.24 -10.54
CA ARG A 77 -16.80 -0.92 -11.06
C ARG A 77 -18.26 -0.87 -11.57
N SER A 78 -18.87 -2.03 -11.84
CA SER A 78 -20.20 -2.14 -12.43
C SER A 78 -21.38 -2.25 -11.45
N ASN A 79 -21.22 -1.87 -10.17
CA ASN A 79 -22.36 -1.68 -9.26
C ASN A 79 -22.70 -0.19 -9.03
N PRO A 80 -23.25 0.54 -10.01
CA PRO A 80 -23.68 1.92 -9.81
C PRO A 80 -25.11 1.99 -9.26
N THR A 81 -25.51 1.25 -8.22
CA THR A 81 -26.83 1.45 -7.56
C THR A 81 -26.90 0.85 -6.16
N SER A 82 -26.46 1.58 -5.14
CA SER A 82 -27.00 1.41 -3.77
C SER A 82 -26.93 2.73 -3.00
N ASN A 83 -27.58 3.78 -3.52
CA ASN A 83 -27.93 4.98 -2.75
C ASN A 83 -29.11 5.70 -3.41
N LEU A 84 -30.22 4.97 -3.62
CA LEU A 84 -31.53 5.54 -3.94
C LEU A 84 -32.60 4.81 -3.12
N SER A 85 -32.61 5.05 -1.82
CA SER A 85 -33.77 4.75 -0.96
C SER A 85 -33.98 5.90 0.02
N GLY A 86 -35.08 6.63 -0.17
CA GLY A 86 -35.70 7.38 0.92
C GLY A 86 -35.64 8.91 0.89
N ARG A 87 -36.01 9.56 -0.22
CA ARG A 87 -36.57 10.93 -0.15
C ARG A 87 -37.95 10.84 0.52
N GLN A 88 -38.00 10.87 1.85
CA GLN A 88 -39.26 10.93 2.61
C GLN A 88 -39.58 12.38 2.98
N ILE A 89 -40.79 12.78 2.63
CA ILE A 89 -41.38 14.12 2.69
C ILE A 89 -41.63 14.53 4.17
N PRO A 90 -41.31 15.78 4.59
CA PRO A 90 -41.60 16.27 5.94
C PRO A 90 -43.11 16.33 6.24
N ARG A 91 -43.54 15.86 7.42
CA ARG A 91 -44.90 16.09 7.95
C ARG A 91 -44.89 17.24 8.98
N PRO A 92 -45.93 18.11 9.00
CA PRO A 92 -45.98 19.32 9.82
C PRO A 92 -46.43 19.09 11.28
N ASN A 93 -46.04 20.06 12.11
CA ASN A 93 -46.08 20.11 13.58
C ASN A 93 -47.48 20.24 14.20
N THR A 94 -47.61 19.87 15.48
CA THR A 94 -48.52 20.54 16.44
C THR A 94 -47.91 20.60 17.84
N PRO A 95 -48.25 21.61 18.67
CA PRO A 95 -47.36 22.19 19.69
C PRO A 95 -47.75 21.85 21.14
N THR A 96 -46.78 21.83 22.05
CA THR A 96 -47.02 22.03 23.48
C THR A 96 -46.09 23.10 24.03
N ALA A 97 -46.71 24.07 24.69
CA ALA A 97 -46.19 25.36 25.11
C ALA A 97 -45.32 25.29 26.40
N PRO A 98 -44.68 26.41 26.80
CA PRO A 98 -43.42 26.44 27.57
C PRO A 98 -43.58 26.88 29.03
N SER A 99 -42.47 26.92 29.78
CA SER A 99 -41.94 28.06 30.61
C SER A 99 -41.14 27.56 31.86
N PRO A 100 -40.39 28.41 32.63
CA PRO A 100 -39.03 28.88 32.28
C PRO A 100 -38.05 29.07 33.49
N SER A 101 -36.81 29.51 33.17
CA SER A 101 -35.87 30.33 33.98
C SER A 101 -35.21 29.69 35.24
N THR A 102 -33.99 30.01 35.74
CA THR A 102 -33.12 31.20 35.65
C THR A 102 -31.76 30.86 36.32
N THR A 103 -30.63 31.37 35.77
CA THR A 103 -29.52 32.10 36.50
C THR A 103 -28.58 31.35 37.48
N ILE A 104 -27.28 31.64 37.68
CA ILE A 104 -26.15 32.40 37.07
C ILE A 104 -24.87 31.91 37.82
N ALA A 105 -23.74 31.87 37.10
CA ALA A 105 -22.31 32.01 37.48
C ALA A 105 -21.72 31.39 38.78
N SER A 106 -20.53 30.77 38.64
CA SER A 106 -19.22 31.36 39.03
C SER A 106 -18.15 30.25 39.17
N SER A 107 -16.96 30.48 38.58
CA SER A 107 -15.68 29.78 38.85
C SER A 107 -15.23 29.96 40.33
N PRO A 108 -14.20 29.27 40.90
CA PRO A 108 -12.94 28.79 40.29
C PRO A 108 -12.34 27.45 40.81
N ALA A 109 -11.19 27.04 40.23
CA ALA A 109 -10.24 26.01 40.72
C ALA A 109 -9.53 26.47 42.03
N PRO A 110 -8.59 25.73 42.70
CA PRO A 110 -7.91 24.46 42.39
C PRO A 110 -7.75 23.49 43.62
N SER A 111 -7.14 22.30 43.46
CA SER A 111 -6.01 21.77 44.30
C SER A 111 -5.77 20.25 44.17
N LEU A 112 -4.49 19.89 44.27
CA LEU A 112 -3.87 18.56 44.25
C LEU A 112 -4.32 17.66 45.42
N SER A 113 -4.33 16.34 45.22
CA SER A 113 -3.59 15.34 46.04
C SER A 113 -3.81 13.89 45.59
N THR A 114 -2.69 13.25 45.23
CA THR A 114 -2.15 11.95 45.69
C THR A 114 -3.02 10.68 45.79
N ALA A 115 -2.46 9.64 45.16
CA ALA A 115 -2.79 8.22 45.09
C ALA A 115 -3.49 7.55 46.28
N THR A 116 -4.41 6.62 45.96
CA THR A 116 -4.53 5.32 46.63
C THR A 116 -5.16 4.30 45.67
N THR A 117 -4.58 3.10 45.71
CA THR A 117 -4.92 1.83 45.07
C THR A 117 -6.40 1.45 45.08
N ARG A 118 -6.87 0.78 44.01
CA ARG A 118 -7.88 -0.30 44.04
C ARG A 118 -8.03 -0.99 42.69
N ASP A 119 -8.08 -2.31 42.78
CA ASP A 119 -8.41 -3.29 41.76
C ASP A 119 -9.73 -3.00 41.02
N ALA A 120 -9.75 -3.30 39.72
CA ALA A 120 -10.97 -3.61 39.00
C ALA A 120 -10.65 -4.54 37.81
N SER A 121 -10.80 -5.83 38.05
CA SER A 121 -11.12 -6.85 37.05
C SER A 121 -12.28 -6.38 36.17
N SER A 122 -12.04 -6.17 34.88
CA SER A 122 -13.09 -6.00 33.88
C SER A 122 -13.09 -7.21 32.95
N THR A 123 -14.18 -7.94 33.09
CA THR A 123 -14.64 -9.06 32.28
C THR A 123 -14.76 -8.63 30.83
N SER A 124 -13.97 -9.23 29.94
CA SER A 124 -14.16 -9.16 28.50
C SER A 124 -15.38 -9.99 28.13
N ASP A 125 -16.51 -9.33 27.85
CA ASP A 125 -17.69 -9.97 27.32
C ASP A 125 -17.42 -10.52 25.91
N ALA A 126 -17.71 -11.81 25.79
CA ALA A 126 -17.59 -12.61 24.60
C ALA A 126 -18.65 -12.22 23.57
N SER A 127 -18.21 -11.74 22.40
CA SER A 127 -19.04 -11.79 21.19
C SER A 127 -18.76 -13.10 20.48
N SER A 128 -19.64 -14.05 20.76
CA SER A 128 -19.79 -15.36 20.14
C SER A 128 -19.80 -15.28 18.61
N ALA A 129 -18.69 -15.72 17.99
CA ALA A 129 -18.67 -16.09 16.59
C ALA A 129 -19.47 -17.39 16.42
N SER A 130 -20.64 -17.29 15.78
CA SER A 130 -21.41 -18.46 15.34
C SER A 130 -20.56 -19.23 14.33
N ILE A 131 -20.27 -20.48 14.69
CA ILE A 131 -19.62 -21.47 13.84
C ILE A 131 -20.68 -21.96 12.85
N ASP A 132 -20.72 -21.36 11.66
CA ASP A 132 -21.38 -21.98 10.52
C ASP A 132 -20.40 -22.98 9.89
N ARG A 133 -20.55 -24.23 10.31
CA ARG A 133 -19.96 -25.41 9.69
C ARG A 133 -20.74 -25.70 8.40
N ASP A 134 -20.27 -25.14 7.29
CA ASP A 134 -20.52 -25.72 5.98
C ASP A 134 -19.20 -25.88 5.23
N GLY A 135 -18.77 -27.14 5.13
CA GLY A 135 -17.61 -27.55 4.36
C GLY A 135 -17.88 -27.40 2.87
N ASN A 136 -17.70 -26.20 2.35
CA ASN A 136 -17.56 -25.96 0.92
C ASN A 136 -16.11 -25.53 0.67
N SER A 137 -15.24 -26.49 0.37
CA SER A 137 -13.93 -26.20 -0.23
C SER A 137 -14.15 -25.76 -1.68
N ALA A 138 -14.86 -24.64 -1.87
CA ALA A 138 -14.97 -23.99 -3.16
C ALA A 138 -13.59 -23.45 -3.49
N THR A 139 -12.97 -24.05 -4.51
CA THR A 139 -11.88 -23.40 -5.22
C THR A 139 -12.38 -22.00 -5.58
N PRO A 140 -11.72 -20.91 -5.13
CA PRO A 140 -12.21 -19.58 -5.42
C PRO A 140 -12.29 -19.42 -6.93
N THR A 141 -13.45 -19.00 -7.43
CA THR A 141 -13.60 -18.68 -8.84
C THR A 141 -12.57 -17.59 -9.18
N PRO A 142 -11.99 -17.57 -10.40
CA PRO A 142 -10.96 -16.60 -10.76
C PRO A 142 -11.39 -15.14 -10.53
N SER A 143 -12.69 -14.86 -10.63
CA SER A 143 -13.28 -13.54 -10.34
C SER A 143 -13.25 -13.17 -8.86
N ALA A 144 -13.53 -14.11 -7.95
CA ALA A 144 -13.52 -13.82 -6.51
C ALA A 144 -12.09 -13.63 -5.99
N ALA A 145 -11.13 -14.38 -6.53
CA ALA A 145 -9.72 -14.23 -6.20
C ALA A 145 -9.17 -12.85 -6.61
N ALA A 146 -9.50 -12.38 -7.82
CA ALA A 146 -9.10 -11.03 -8.30
C ALA A 146 -9.60 -9.92 -7.36
N THR A 147 -10.88 -9.98 -6.98
CA THR A 147 -11.53 -9.07 -6.05
C THR A 147 -10.83 -9.07 -4.68
N SER A 148 -10.59 -10.25 -4.11
CA SER A 148 -9.92 -10.36 -2.82
C SER A 148 -8.49 -9.81 -2.88
N TYR A 149 -7.78 -10.08 -3.97
CA TYR A 149 -6.42 -9.58 -4.18
C TYR A 149 -6.39 -8.05 -4.29
N ALA A 150 -7.29 -7.46 -5.08
CA ALA A 150 -7.41 -6.01 -5.23
C ALA A 150 -7.72 -5.31 -3.90
N GLN A 151 -8.44 -5.96 -2.98
CA GLN A 151 -8.74 -5.43 -1.65
C GLN A 151 -7.56 -5.58 -0.66
N SER A 152 -6.73 -6.60 -0.83
CA SER A 152 -5.60 -6.91 0.06
C SER A 152 -4.23 -6.42 -0.45
N TYR A 153 -4.18 -5.65 -1.55
CA TYR A 153 -2.92 -5.22 -2.19
C TYR A 153 -1.97 -4.46 -1.25
N LEU A 154 -2.50 -3.77 -0.22
CA LEU A 154 -1.70 -3.05 0.78
C LEU A 154 -0.81 -3.98 1.62
N GLN A 155 -1.19 -5.25 1.77
CA GLN A 155 -0.37 -6.24 2.47
C GLN A 155 0.67 -6.91 1.55
N ASN A 156 0.66 -6.62 0.24
CA ASN A 156 1.58 -7.26 -0.70
C ASN A 156 2.99 -6.65 -0.57
N PRO A 157 4.00 -7.42 -0.11
CA PRO A 157 5.37 -6.92 0.06
C PRO A 157 6.16 -6.89 -1.24
N TYR A 158 5.60 -7.39 -2.34
CA TYR A 158 6.29 -7.58 -3.61
C TYR A 158 6.16 -6.40 -4.57
N TYR A 159 5.37 -5.38 -4.22
CA TYR A 159 5.31 -4.15 -4.99
C TYR A 159 6.50 -3.24 -4.69
N PHE A 160 7.17 -2.81 -5.75
CA PHE A 160 8.18 -1.77 -5.70
C PHE A 160 8.07 -0.85 -6.91
N MET A 161 8.51 0.38 -6.75
CA MET A 161 8.53 1.38 -7.82
C MET A 161 9.97 1.82 -8.07
N PHE A 162 10.34 1.90 -9.35
CA PHE A 162 11.62 2.39 -9.80
C PHE A 162 11.47 3.78 -10.42
N ALA A 163 12.37 4.69 -10.07
CA ALA A 163 12.46 6.03 -10.61
C ALA A 163 13.70 6.18 -11.50
N CYS A 164 13.52 6.66 -12.72
CA CYS A 164 14.61 7.08 -13.60
C CYS A 164 14.32 8.43 -14.25
N LEU A 165 15.36 9.07 -14.80
CA LEU A 165 15.19 10.29 -15.57
C LEU A 165 14.72 9.96 -16.98
N ALA A 166 13.85 10.80 -17.53
CA ALA A 166 13.44 10.79 -18.91
C ALA A 166 13.60 12.19 -19.52
N LYS A 167 13.63 12.26 -20.85
CA LYS A 167 13.63 13.55 -21.55
C LYS A 167 12.33 14.35 -21.24
N PRO A 168 12.39 15.69 -21.33
CA PRO A 168 11.22 16.53 -21.10
C PRO A 168 10.12 16.33 -22.15
N ASP A 169 10.49 16.10 -23.40
CA ASP A 169 9.55 16.03 -24.53
C ASP A 169 9.24 14.60 -25.00
N GLU A 170 10.02 13.61 -24.55
CA GLU A 170 9.90 12.20 -24.97
C GLU A 170 10.01 11.27 -23.77
N ASP A 171 9.43 10.08 -23.86
CA ASP A 171 9.51 9.05 -22.81
C ASP A 171 10.81 8.23 -22.86
N THR A 172 11.83 8.75 -23.55
CA THR A 172 13.17 8.17 -23.65
C THR A 172 13.87 8.24 -22.29
N GLU A 173 14.17 7.08 -21.71
CA GLU A 173 14.85 6.95 -20.43
C GLU A 173 16.36 7.27 -20.53
N LEU A 174 16.87 7.94 -19.50
CA LEU A 174 18.26 8.37 -19.37
C LEU A 174 18.91 7.65 -18.19
N HIS A 175 19.53 6.50 -18.48
CA HIS A 175 20.18 5.68 -17.45
C HIS A 175 21.61 6.11 -17.14
N TRP A 176 22.36 6.51 -18.16
CA TRP A 176 23.80 6.75 -18.07
C TRP A 176 24.18 8.17 -18.48
N LEU A 177 25.18 8.74 -17.81
CA LEU A 177 25.86 9.95 -18.25
C LEU A 177 26.57 9.72 -19.59
N LYS A 178 27.05 10.80 -20.20
CA LYS A 178 27.83 10.77 -21.45
C LYS A 178 29.11 9.91 -21.36
N ASP A 179 29.58 9.60 -20.17
CA ASP A 179 30.73 8.74 -19.92
C ASP A 179 30.43 7.23 -20.08
N GLY A 180 29.14 6.84 -20.16
CA GLY A 180 28.68 5.46 -20.27
C GLY A 180 28.96 4.59 -19.04
N ARG A 181 29.41 5.16 -17.93
CA ARG A 181 29.82 4.43 -16.72
C ARG A 181 29.08 4.88 -15.48
N THR A 182 28.68 6.14 -15.44
CA THR A 182 28.02 6.75 -14.29
C THR A 182 26.52 6.84 -14.56
N ARG A 183 25.67 6.47 -13.60
CA ARG A 183 24.21 6.63 -13.74
C ARG A 183 23.81 8.10 -13.68
N CYS A 184 22.72 8.48 -14.34
CA CYS A 184 22.19 9.84 -14.25
C CYS A 184 21.57 10.15 -12.87
N THR A 185 21.10 9.12 -12.16
CA THR A 185 20.51 9.21 -10.82
C THR A 185 21.43 8.61 -9.76
N THR A 186 21.23 9.00 -8.50
CA THR A 186 21.96 8.48 -7.34
C THR A 186 21.10 8.52 -6.08
N GLY A 187 21.47 7.71 -5.09
CA GLY A 187 20.66 7.49 -3.89
C GLY A 187 19.64 6.37 -4.07
N SER A 188 18.51 6.47 -3.38
CA SER A 188 17.44 5.48 -3.43
C SER A 188 16.52 5.71 -4.63
N VAL A 189 16.81 5.03 -5.73
CA VAL A 189 16.02 5.06 -6.98
C VAL A 189 14.88 4.03 -6.99
N VAL A 190 14.78 3.19 -5.96
CA VAL A 190 13.71 2.21 -5.77
C VAL A 190 12.99 2.52 -4.46
N SER A 191 11.67 2.38 -4.47
CA SER A 191 10.81 2.54 -3.29
C SER A 191 9.91 1.32 -3.14
N SER A 192 9.75 0.82 -1.92
CA SER A 192 8.76 -0.20 -1.58
C SER A 192 7.39 0.44 -1.33
N LEU A 193 6.32 -0.37 -1.36
CA LEU A 193 4.99 0.10 -1.00
C LEU A 193 4.91 0.40 0.51
N TYR A 194 4.53 1.63 0.86
CA TYR A 194 4.22 2.05 2.22
C TYR A 194 2.71 2.12 2.41
N HIS A 195 2.20 1.40 3.40
CA HIS A 195 0.81 1.51 3.84
C HIS A 195 0.68 2.68 4.81
N LEU A 196 0.10 3.78 4.35
CA LEU A 196 -0.09 5.02 5.12
C LEU A 196 -1.55 5.48 5.09
N LYS A 197 -1.91 6.41 5.97
CA LYS A 197 -3.21 7.07 5.98
C LYS A 197 -3.21 8.26 5.02
N ASP A 198 -4.18 8.34 4.10
CA ASP A 198 -4.32 9.46 3.17
C ASP A 198 -5.12 10.63 3.80
N PRO A 199 -4.48 11.75 4.17
CA PRO A 199 -5.18 12.88 4.77
C PRO A 199 -6.17 13.57 3.82
N GLN A 200 -6.05 13.37 2.50
CA GLN A 200 -6.98 13.98 1.53
C GLN A 200 -8.18 13.07 1.21
N HIS A 201 -8.13 11.80 1.58
CA HIS A 201 -9.23 10.84 1.47
C HIS A 201 -9.64 10.35 2.86
N ALA A 202 -10.13 11.26 3.71
CA ALA A 202 -10.72 10.93 5.02
C ALA A 202 -9.85 10.03 5.95
N ASN A 203 -8.52 10.08 5.83
CA ASN A 203 -7.59 9.17 6.52
C ASN A 203 -7.85 7.68 6.21
N GLU A 204 -8.26 7.36 4.99
CA GLU A 204 -8.32 5.99 4.52
C GLU A 204 -6.93 5.40 4.30
N ASP A 205 -6.84 4.08 4.42
CA ASP A 205 -5.63 3.33 4.18
C ASP A 205 -5.28 3.32 2.68
N ALA A 206 -4.06 3.73 2.35
CA ALA A 206 -3.59 3.81 0.97
C ALA A 206 -2.12 3.40 0.84
N GLY A 207 -1.77 2.94 -0.35
CA GLY A 207 -0.41 2.52 -0.70
C GLY A 207 0.36 3.66 -1.34
N PHE A 208 1.54 3.98 -0.81
CA PHE A 208 2.39 5.06 -1.32
C PHE A 208 3.80 4.56 -1.61
N PHE A 209 4.39 5.09 -2.68
CA PHE A 209 5.82 5.02 -2.95
C PHE A 209 6.42 6.40 -2.68
N VAL A 210 7.49 6.44 -1.88
CA VAL A 210 8.15 7.68 -1.45
C VAL A 210 9.61 7.62 -1.85
N PHE A 211 10.11 8.71 -2.45
CA PHE A 211 11.50 8.85 -2.89
C PHE A 211 12.21 9.96 -2.12
N PRO A 212 12.47 9.80 -0.80
CA PRO A 212 13.04 10.85 0.03
C PRO A 212 14.52 11.13 -0.27
N ASP A 213 15.18 10.18 -0.94
CA ASP A 213 16.62 10.17 -1.15
C ASP A 213 16.98 9.95 -2.63
N LEU A 214 16.21 10.54 -3.55
CA LEU A 214 16.50 10.50 -4.99
C LEU A 214 17.25 11.77 -5.41
N SER A 215 18.39 11.65 -6.07
CA SER A 215 19.15 12.80 -6.59
C SER A 215 19.60 12.60 -8.04
N VAL A 216 19.90 13.71 -8.73
CA VAL A 216 20.35 13.72 -10.12
C VAL A 216 21.82 14.14 -10.24
N ARG A 217 22.56 13.60 -11.20
CA ARG A 217 23.97 13.93 -11.48
C ARG A 217 24.15 14.81 -12.70
N THR A 218 23.07 15.13 -13.41
CA THR A 218 23.07 15.97 -14.60
C THR A 218 22.32 17.26 -14.36
N GLU A 219 22.86 18.34 -14.92
CA GLU A 219 22.11 19.58 -15.13
C GLU A 219 21.21 19.45 -16.36
N GLY A 220 20.04 20.08 -16.32
CA GLY A 220 19.09 20.10 -17.43
C GLY A 220 17.64 20.07 -16.96
N SER A 221 16.74 20.01 -17.95
CA SER A 221 15.31 19.78 -17.73
C SER A 221 14.99 18.32 -18.05
N TYR A 222 14.23 17.69 -17.15
CA TYR A 222 13.92 16.26 -17.21
C TYR A 222 12.53 15.99 -16.63
N ARG A 223 11.98 14.82 -16.96
CA ARG A 223 10.86 14.21 -16.24
C ARG A 223 11.37 13.04 -15.41
N LEU A 224 10.68 12.72 -14.32
CA LEU A 224 10.85 11.43 -13.65
C LEU A 224 9.87 10.43 -14.26
N LYS A 225 10.39 9.31 -14.74
CA LYS A 225 9.60 8.15 -15.09
C LYS A 225 9.54 7.22 -13.89
N LEU A 226 8.32 6.86 -13.51
CA LEU A 226 8.01 6.05 -12.33
C LEU A 226 7.37 4.76 -12.81
N SER A 227 8.09 3.65 -12.66
CA SER A 227 7.68 2.34 -13.15
C SER A 227 7.33 1.44 -11.97
N LEU A 228 6.09 0.95 -11.93
CA LEU A 228 5.62 -0.02 -10.94
C LEU A 228 6.03 -1.44 -11.36
N TYR A 229 6.47 -2.24 -10.38
CA TYR A 229 6.78 -3.65 -10.56
C TYR A 229 6.20 -4.47 -9.41
N GLU A 230 5.86 -5.73 -9.70
CA GLU A 230 5.52 -6.75 -8.72
C GLU A 230 6.47 -7.93 -8.90
N VAL A 231 7.08 -8.43 -7.81
CA VAL A 231 7.86 -9.67 -7.86
C VAL A 231 6.91 -10.87 -7.80
N VAL A 232 6.88 -11.67 -8.87
CA VAL A 232 6.14 -12.94 -8.91
C VAL A 232 7.13 -14.10 -8.81
N GLY A 233 7.02 -14.89 -7.75
CA GLY A 233 7.86 -16.07 -7.54
C GLY A 233 7.18 -17.36 -8.01
N TYR A 234 7.94 -18.22 -8.70
CA TYR A 234 7.62 -19.65 -8.82
C TYR A 234 8.59 -20.42 -7.95
N VAL A 235 8.07 -21.12 -6.94
CA VAL A 235 8.84 -22.11 -6.19
C VAL A 235 8.80 -23.39 -7.04
N TYR A 236 9.91 -23.74 -7.67
CA TYR A 236 10.09 -25.01 -8.38
C TYR A 236 10.26 -26.17 -7.41
#